data_AF-A0A951A6E5-F1
#
_entry.id   AF-A0A951A6E5-F1
#
_cell.length_a   1.000
_cell.length_b   1.000
_cell.length_c   1.000
_cell.angle_alpha   90.00
_cell.angle_beta   90.00
_cell.angle_gamma   90.00
#
_symmetry.space_group_name_H-M   'P 1'
#
loop_
_entity.id
_entity.type
_entity.pdbx_description
1 polymer ?
#
loop_
_entity_poly.entity_id
_entity_poly.type
_entity_poly.pdbx_seq_one_letter_code
_entity_poly.pdbx_strand_id
1 'polypeptide(L)'
;MRFGLILPSFSFPDLDYAKAARLREFAQRAEAQGFEALWVVEHLLTARGLYGTAWLSPLETVAFAAGCTRRIKLATGILIAALRNPVFVAKDIASLQFLSGGRFELGI
;
A
#
# COMPACT_ATOMS: atom_id res chain seq x y z
N MET A 1 -7.87 3.65 21.62
CA MET A 1 -8.01 4.30 20.30
C MET A 1 -6.96 3.71 19.37
N ARG A 2 -7.30 3.43 18.11
CA ARG A 2 -6.47 2.70 17.14
C ARG A 2 -6.03 3.67 16.04
N PHE A 3 -4.74 3.68 15.66
CA PHE A 3 -4.19 4.63 14.69
C PHE A 3 -3.43 3.92 13.56
N GLY A 4 -3.66 4.37 12.33
CA GLY A 4 -2.92 3.94 11.15
C GLY A 4 -2.28 5.12 10.42
N LEU A 5 -1.37 4.81 9.50
CA LEU A 5 -0.65 5.79 8.70
C LEU A 5 -0.82 5.48 7.22
N ILE A 6 -0.83 6.53 6.39
CA ILE A 6 -0.71 6.36 4.94
C ILE A 6 0.75 6.07 4.63
N LEU A 7 0.99 4.98 3.90
CA LEU A 7 2.31 4.64 3.40
C LEU A 7 2.66 5.61 2.25
N PRO A 8 3.83 6.29 2.27
CA PRO A 8 4.16 7.35 1.30
C PRO A 8 4.58 6.76 -0.06
N SER A 9 3.65 6.11 -0.74
CA SER A 9 3.85 5.41 -2.02
C SER A 9 3.64 6.31 -3.25
N PHE A 10 4.05 7.57 -3.14
CA PHE A 10 3.89 8.55 -4.21
C PHE A 10 4.89 8.31 -5.36
N SER A 11 4.45 8.51 -6.60
CA SER A 11 5.32 8.58 -7.77
C SER A 11 5.63 10.03 -8.13
N PHE A 12 6.63 10.61 -7.45
CA PHE A 12 7.11 11.96 -7.73
C PHE A 12 7.92 12.05 -9.02
N PRO A 13 8.06 13.24 -9.62
CA PRO A 13 8.90 13.44 -10.82
C PRO A 13 10.36 13.03 -10.66
N ASP A 14 10.87 13.03 -9.44
CA ASP A 14 12.23 12.64 -9.09
C ASP A 14 12.32 11.19 -8.58
N LEU A 15 11.27 10.36 -8.74
CA LEU A 15 11.26 8.97 -8.30
C LEU A 15 12.42 8.18 -8.92
N ASP A 16 13.30 7.68 -8.07
CA ASP A 16 14.38 6.76 -8.42
C ASP A 16 14.18 5.41 -7.70
N TYR A 17 14.88 4.37 -8.16
CA TYR A 17 14.77 3.04 -7.56
C TYR A 17 15.36 2.96 -6.14
N ALA A 18 16.28 3.85 -5.77
CA ALA A 18 16.86 3.86 -4.43
C ALA A 18 15.83 4.27 -3.36
N LYS A 19 14.81 5.05 -3.73
CA LYS A 19 13.72 5.46 -2.83
C LYS A 19 12.82 4.31 -2.35
N ALA A 20 12.88 3.13 -2.97
CA ALA A 20 12.20 1.94 -2.44
C ALA A 20 12.68 1.60 -1.01
N ALA A 21 13.95 1.88 -0.67
CA ALA A 21 14.48 1.69 0.67
C ALA A 21 13.76 2.57 1.71
N ARG A 22 13.39 3.81 1.35
CA ARG A 22 12.66 4.72 2.24
C ARG A 22 11.27 4.21 2.58
N LEU A 23 10.60 3.55 1.62
CA LEU A 23 9.30 2.94 1.84
C LEU A 23 9.39 1.78 2.85
N ARG A 24 10.44 0.96 2.73
CA ARG A 24 10.76 -0.11 3.69
C ARG A 24 11.02 0.45 5.08
N GLU A 25 11.91 1.44 5.18
CA GLU A 25 12.27 2.08 6.44
C GLU A 25 11.04 2.71 7.11
N PHE A 26 10.19 3.39 6.35
CA PHE A 26 8.95 3.95 6.88
C PHE A 26 8.04 2.86 7.44
N ALA A 27 7.80 1.79 6.68
CA ALA A 27 6.92 0.69 7.11
C ALA A 27 7.44 0.02 8.40
N GLN A 28 8.75 -0.25 8.46
CA GLN A 28 9.40 -0.85 9.63
C GLN A 28 9.37 0.08 10.85
N ARG A 29 9.61 1.38 10.65
CA ARG A 29 9.53 2.37 11.74
C ARG A 29 8.10 2.54 12.24
N ALA A 30 7.11 2.58 11.36
CA ALA A 30 5.71 2.65 11.77
C ALA A 30 5.32 1.46 12.65
N GLU A 31 5.71 0.24 12.25
CA GLU A 31 5.52 -0.96 13.07
C GLU A 31 6.26 -0.90 14.40
N ALA A 32 7.52 -0.45 14.41
CA ALA A 32 8.32 -0.34 15.63
C ALA A 32 7.77 0.70 16.62
N GLN A 33 7.08 1.74 16.12
CA GLN A 33 6.43 2.76 16.93
C GLN A 33 5.02 2.35 17.39
N GLY A 34 4.55 1.15 17.03
CA GLY A 34 3.27 0.62 17.49
C GLY A 34 2.06 1.15 16.73
N PHE A 35 2.24 1.72 15.54
CA PHE A 35 1.11 1.98 14.65
C PHE A 35 0.47 0.66 14.22
N GLU A 36 -0.84 0.70 14.00
CA GLU A 36 -1.58 -0.53 13.84
C GLU A 36 -1.81 -0.94 12.40
N ALA A 37 -1.88 0.04 11.50
CA ALA A 37 -2.15 -0.20 10.09
C ALA A 37 -1.36 0.75 9.19
N LEU A 38 -0.95 0.25 8.03
CA LEU A 38 -0.47 1.04 6.91
C LEU A 38 -1.50 0.99 5.78
N TRP A 39 -1.87 2.15 5.26
CA TRP A 39 -2.86 2.30 4.20
C TRP A 39 -2.19 2.78 2.92
N VAL A 40 -2.58 2.19 1.79
CA VAL A 40 -2.15 2.62 0.46
C VAL A 40 -3.34 3.16 -0.31
N VAL A 41 -3.15 4.34 -0.89
CA VAL A 41 -4.15 5.00 -1.75
C VAL A 41 -3.88 4.63 -3.19
N GLU A 42 -4.95 4.48 -3.98
CA GLU A 42 -4.86 4.26 -5.40
C GLU A 42 -5.24 5.52 -6.20
N HIS A 43 -4.34 5.96 -7.07
CA HIS A 43 -4.60 6.93 -8.12
C HIS A 43 -3.82 6.53 -9.36
N LEU A 44 -4.52 6.37 -10.50
CA LEU A 44 -3.92 5.92 -11.76
C LEU A 44 -3.10 7.02 -12.46
N LEU A 45 -3.57 8.26 -12.40
CA LEU A 45 -3.01 9.40 -13.11
C LEU A 45 -2.94 10.58 -12.17
N THR A 46 -2.08 11.56 -12.48
CA THR A 46 -2.14 12.87 -11.82
C THR A 46 -3.42 13.60 -12.22
N ALA A 47 -4.13 14.23 -11.27
CA ALA A 47 -5.30 15.04 -11.56
C ALA A 47 -5.05 16.51 -11.16
N ARG A 48 -4.64 17.31 -12.14
CA ARG A 48 -4.34 18.73 -11.94
C ARG A 48 -5.55 19.47 -11.33
N GLY A 49 -5.34 20.12 -10.19
CA GLY A 49 -6.40 20.82 -9.44
C GLY A 49 -7.05 20.01 -8.32
N LEU A 50 -6.78 18.69 -8.22
CA LEU A 50 -7.21 17.84 -7.12
C LEU A 50 -6.02 17.26 -6.36
N TYR A 51 -5.08 16.62 -7.07
CA TYR A 51 -3.88 16.02 -6.48
C TYR A 51 -2.71 16.02 -7.50
N GLY A 52 -1.53 16.38 -7.01
CA GLY A 52 -0.35 16.67 -7.84
C GLY A 52 0.60 15.51 -8.12
N THR A 53 0.24 14.29 -7.74
CA THR A 53 1.10 13.09 -7.89
C THR A 53 0.27 11.90 -8.33
N ALA A 54 0.90 10.92 -8.96
CA ALA A 54 0.35 9.57 -9.05
C ALA A 54 0.87 8.74 -7.86
N TRP A 55 0.33 7.54 -7.70
CA TRP A 55 0.74 6.59 -6.66
C TRP A 55 1.26 5.31 -7.32
N LEU A 56 2.17 4.64 -6.62
CA LEU A 56 2.52 3.26 -6.95
C LEU A 56 1.27 2.39 -6.87
N SER A 57 1.27 1.29 -7.65
CA SER A 57 0.15 0.37 -7.64
C SER A 57 -0.11 -0.16 -6.22
N PRO A 58 -1.39 -0.18 -5.76
CA PRO A 58 -1.69 -0.39 -4.36
C PRO A 58 -1.34 -1.80 -3.87
N LEU A 59 -1.61 -2.84 -4.67
CA LEU A 59 -1.40 -4.23 -4.26
C LEU A 59 0.09 -4.57 -4.17
N GLU A 60 0.90 -4.09 -5.10
CA GLU A 60 2.36 -4.28 -5.12
C GLU A 60 3.02 -3.51 -3.98
N THR A 61 2.53 -2.31 -3.68
CA THR A 61 3.01 -1.51 -2.54
C THR A 61 2.71 -2.22 -1.22
N VAL A 62 1.50 -2.76 -1.07
CA VAL A 62 1.14 -3.56 0.11
C VAL A 62 1.97 -4.85 0.19
N ALA A 63 2.16 -5.55 -0.94
CA ALA A 63 3.00 -6.75 -0.99
C ALA A 63 4.45 -6.46 -0.55
N PHE A 64 5.01 -5.33 -1.00
CA PHE A 64 6.33 -4.88 -0.58
C PHE A 64 6.39 -4.60 0.94
N ALA A 65 5.39 -3.89 1.48
CA ALA A 65 5.29 -3.63 2.92
C ALA A 65 5.11 -4.94 3.72
N ALA A 66 4.35 -5.91 3.19
CA ALA A 66 4.16 -7.23 3.79
C ALA A 66 5.48 -7.99 3.92
N GLY A 67 6.34 -7.94 2.89
CA GLY A 67 7.67 -8.57 2.93
C GLY A 67 8.63 -7.92 3.94
N CYS A 68 8.41 -6.65 4.29
CA CYS A 68 9.31 -5.88 5.15
C CYS A 68 8.85 -5.75 6.62
N THR A 69 7.62 -6.17 6.94
CA THR A 69 6.97 -6.03 8.26
C THR A 69 6.40 -7.36 8.75
N ARG A 70 6.09 -7.48 10.04
CA ARG A 70 5.70 -8.79 10.64
C ARG A 70 4.35 -8.79 11.36
N ARG A 71 3.87 -7.65 11.82
CA ARG A 71 2.70 -7.52 12.72
C ARG A 71 1.71 -6.44 12.29
N ILE A 72 2.19 -5.31 11.77
CA ILE A 72 1.34 -4.19 11.38
C ILE A 72 0.34 -4.62 10.31
N LYS A 73 -0.92 -4.20 10.41
CA LYS A 73 -1.91 -4.47 9.37
C LYS A 73 -1.59 -3.67 8.12
N LEU A 74 -2.02 -4.17 6.97
CA LEU A 74 -1.78 -3.53 5.69
C LEU A 74 -3.09 -3.43 4.94
N ALA A 75 -3.40 -2.27 4.37
CA ALA A 75 -4.72 -2.06 3.80
C ALA A 75 -4.68 -1.23 2.52
N THR A 76 -5.67 -1.45 1.66
CA THR A 76 -6.02 -0.51 0.61
C THR A 76 -7.05 0.49 1.14
N GLY A 77 -6.87 1.76 0.80
CA GLY A 77 -7.78 2.85 1.16
C GLY A 77 -7.81 3.88 0.04
N ILE A 78 -8.24 3.54 -1.17
CA ILE A 78 -9.10 2.40 -1.55
C ILE A 78 -8.49 1.61 -2.73
N LEU A 79 -8.94 0.37 -2.98
CA LEU A 79 -8.70 -0.34 -4.23
C LEU A 79 -9.86 -0.06 -5.19
N ILE A 80 -9.59 0.51 -6.35
CA ILE A 80 -10.60 0.76 -7.38
C ILE A 80 -10.89 -0.55 -8.11
N ALA A 81 -11.66 -1.43 -7.45
CA ALA A 81 -11.94 -2.80 -7.94
C ALA A 81 -12.64 -2.81 -9.31
N ALA A 82 -13.44 -1.79 -9.61
CA ALA A 82 -14.17 -1.65 -10.87
C ALA A 82 -13.27 -1.56 -12.12
N LEU A 83 -11.99 -1.22 -11.95
CA LEU A 83 -11.03 -1.08 -13.05
C LEU A 83 -10.21 -2.35 -13.31
N ARG A 84 -10.55 -3.46 -12.65
CA ARG A 84 -9.79 -4.72 -12.69
C ARG A 84 -10.66 -5.87 -13.13
N ASN A 85 -10.04 -6.89 -13.73
CA ASN A 85 -10.73 -8.16 -13.93
C ASN A 85 -10.95 -8.83 -12.57
N PRO A 86 -12.20 -9.21 -12.22
CA PRO A 86 -12.54 -9.70 -10.89
C PRO A 86 -11.85 -11.02 -10.52
N VAL A 87 -11.56 -11.88 -11.50
CA VAL A 87 -10.91 -13.18 -11.25
C VAL A 87 -9.44 -12.99 -10.91
N PHE A 88 -8.74 -12.13 -11.66
CA PHE A 88 -7.33 -11.84 -11.40
C PHE A 88 -7.15 -11.11 -10.06
N VAL A 89 -7.95 -10.07 -9.81
CA VAL A 89 -7.82 -9.32 -8.55
C VAL A 89 -8.15 -10.20 -7.34
N ALA A 90 -9.12 -11.10 -7.43
CA ALA A 90 -9.41 -12.06 -6.36
C ALA A 90 -8.21 -12.99 -6.09
N LYS A 91 -7.52 -13.45 -7.13
CA LYS A 91 -6.28 -14.23 -6.99
C LYS A 91 -5.19 -13.43 -6.30
N ASP A 92 -4.97 -12.19 -6.72
CA ASP A 92 -3.95 -11.31 -6.15
C ASP A 92 -4.22 -11.01 -4.67
N ILE A 93 -5.48 -10.70 -4.32
CA ILE A 93 -5.93 -10.50 -2.94
C ILE A 93 -5.69 -11.76 -2.09
N ALA A 94 -6.06 -12.93 -2.59
CA ALA A 94 -5.86 -14.19 -1.87
C ALA A 94 -4.36 -14.49 -1.66
N SER A 95 -3.54 -14.27 -2.69
CA SER A 95 -2.08 -14.40 -2.59
C SER A 95 -1.49 -13.42 -1.58
N LEU A 96 -1.94 -12.17 -1.57
CA LEU A 96 -1.49 -11.15 -0.63
C LEU A 96 -1.92 -11.46 0.80
N GLN A 97 -3.13 -11.99 0.99
CA GLN A 97 -3.61 -12.43 2.30
C GLN A 97 -2.72 -13.54 2.87
N PHE A 98 -2.32 -14.51 2.02
CA PHE A 98 -1.38 -15.56 2.42
C PHE A 98 0.02 -14.98 2.73
N LEU A 99 0.60 -14.20 1.81
CA LEU A 99 1.96 -13.66 1.94
C LEU A 99 2.12 -12.68 3.12
N SER A 100 1.05 -11.96 3.47
CA SER A 100 1.05 -11.08 4.62
C SER A 100 0.88 -11.81 5.96
N GLY A 101 0.59 -13.12 5.96
CA GLY A 101 0.25 -13.86 7.18
C GLY A 101 -1.12 -13.47 7.74
N GLY A 102 -2.08 -13.17 6.86
CA GLY A 102 -3.45 -12.80 7.22
C GLY A 102 -3.63 -11.35 7.67
N ARG A 103 -2.63 -10.48 7.46
CA ARG A 103 -2.62 -9.08 7.93
C ARG A 103 -3.22 -8.09 6.92
N PHE A 104 -3.55 -8.54 5.71
CA PHE A 104 -4.08 -7.67 4.67
C PHE A 104 -5.59 -7.41 4.89
N GLU A 105 -5.98 -6.14 4.78
CA GLU A 105 -7.37 -5.68 4.85
C GLU A 105 -7.73 -4.98 3.53
N LEU A 106 -8.74 -5.51 2.85
CA LEU A 106 -9.19 -4.99 1.56
C LEU A 106 -10.21 -3.85 1.76
N GLY A 107 -9.84 -2.62 1.43
CA GLY A 107 -10.79 -1.53 1.20
C GLY A 107 -11.10 -1.38 -0.29
N ILE A 108 -12.38 -1.34 -0.66
CA ILE A 108 -12.92 -1.22 -2.04
C ILE A 108 -13.96 -0.12 -2.18
#